data_AF-A0AAE4JIP1-F1
#
_entry.id   AF-A0AAE4JIP1-F1
#
_cell.length_a   1.000
_cell.length_b   1.000
_cell.length_c   1.000
_cell.angle_alpha   90.00
_cell.angle_beta   90.00
_cell.angle_gamma   90.00
#
_symmetry.space_group_name_H-M   'P 1'
#
loop_
_entity.id
_entity.type
_entity.pdbx_description
1 polymer ?
#
loop_
_entity_poly.entity_id
_entity_poly.type
_entity_poly.pdbx_seq_one_letter_code
_entity_poly.pdbx_strand_id
1 'polypeptide(L)'
;MHKDELLELHEQMVTIMEYFRDDMDSVDPSLFDAYQELDVRPSDVHKSKSEHKHAVFVLGNSLATAMSEDEFSDAGRVSKRMQELAEDAERKL
;
A
#
# COMPACT_ATOMS: atom_id res chain seq x y z
N MET A 1 -7.64 -12.28 19.29
CA MET A 1 -8.43 -12.11 18.07
C MET A 1 -9.10 -13.42 17.69
N HIS A 2 -10.42 -13.37 17.62
CA HIS A 2 -11.29 -14.41 17.05
C HIS A 2 -11.05 -14.54 15.55
N LYS A 3 -11.58 -15.61 14.93
CA LYS A 3 -11.35 -15.85 13.49
C LYS A 3 -12.09 -14.80 12.66
N ASP A 4 -13.31 -14.50 13.06
CA ASP A 4 -14.19 -13.59 12.33
C ASP A 4 -13.63 -12.16 12.33
N GLU A 5 -13.17 -11.67 13.49
CA GLU A 5 -12.45 -10.40 13.62
C GLU A 5 -11.20 -10.33 12.72
N LEU A 6 -10.49 -11.46 12.56
CA LEU A 6 -9.30 -11.52 11.70
C LEU A 6 -9.66 -11.51 10.21
N LEU A 7 -10.76 -12.15 9.83
CA LEU A 7 -11.25 -12.14 8.45
C LEU A 7 -11.73 -10.74 8.06
N GLU A 8 -12.47 -10.07 8.96
CA GLU A 8 -12.91 -8.69 8.78
C GLU A 8 -11.71 -7.73 8.69
N LEU A 9 -10.72 -7.88 9.56
CA LEU A 9 -9.48 -7.09 9.46
C LEU A 9 -8.77 -7.33 8.12
N HIS A 10 -8.67 -8.58 7.67
CA HIS A 10 -8.04 -8.91 6.40
C HIS A 10 -8.79 -8.29 5.22
N GLU A 11 -10.12 -8.31 5.24
CA GLU A 11 -10.96 -7.64 4.25
C GLU A 11 -10.69 -6.13 4.21
N GLN A 12 -10.68 -5.46 5.36
CA GLN A 12 -10.39 -4.02 5.41
C GLN A 12 -8.98 -3.69 4.90
N MET A 13 -7.98 -4.52 5.22
CA MET A 13 -6.61 -4.33 4.73
C MET A 13 -6.50 -4.49 3.21
N VAL A 14 -7.29 -5.39 2.60
CA VAL A 14 -7.36 -5.53 1.14
C VAL A 14 -8.03 -4.30 0.51
N THR A 15 -9.11 -3.78 1.09
CA THR A 15 -9.75 -2.54 0.63
C THR A 15 -8.77 -1.36 0.66
N ILE A 16 -7.96 -1.25 1.72
CA ILE A 16 -6.94 -0.20 1.82
C ILE A 16 -5.86 -0.40 0.75
N MET A 17 -5.38 -1.64 0.55
CA MET A 17 -4.43 -1.95 -0.51
C MET A 17 -4.95 -1.54 -1.90
N GLU A 18 -6.20 -1.89 -2.21
CA GLU A 18 -6.83 -1.55 -3.50
C GLU A 18 -6.87 -0.04 -3.70
N TYR A 19 -7.21 0.74 -2.68
CA TYR A 19 -7.14 2.21 -2.74
C TYR A 19 -5.73 2.71 -3.08
N PHE A 20 -4.69 2.22 -2.41
CA PHE A 20 -3.31 2.64 -2.70
C PHE A 20 -2.83 2.19 -4.09
N ARG A 21 -3.30 1.03 -4.58
CA ARG A 21 -2.89 0.50 -5.88
C ARG A 21 -3.62 1.16 -7.05
N ASP A 22 -4.92 1.41 -6.89
CA ASP A 22 -5.81 1.79 -8.00
C ASP A 22 -6.09 3.30 -8.04
N ASP A 23 -6.07 4.01 -6.90
CA ASP A 23 -6.39 5.45 -6.82
C ASP A 23 -5.14 6.35 -6.65
N MET A 24 -3.96 5.80 -6.33
CA MET A 24 -2.73 6.59 -6.14
C MET A 24 -1.69 6.32 -7.24
N ASP A 25 -1.50 7.29 -8.13
CA ASP A 25 -0.51 7.24 -9.22
C ASP A 25 0.96 7.19 -8.74
N SER A 26 1.24 7.55 -7.47
CA SER A 26 2.59 7.62 -6.89
C SER A 26 3.10 6.30 -6.34
N VAL A 27 2.25 5.27 -6.24
CA VAL A 27 2.57 4.01 -5.59
C VAL A 27 3.13 3.01 -6.61
N ASP A 28 4.23 2.35 -6.25
CA ASP A 28 4.81 1.29 -7.09
C ASP A 28 3.78 0.14 -7.26
N PRO A 29 3.42 -0.24 -8.51
CA PRO A 29 2.49 -1.34 -8.76
C PRO A 29 2.91 -2.68 -8.14
N SER A 30 4.20 -2.89 -7.91
CA SER A 30 4.76 -4.12 -7.32
C SER A 30 4.77 -4.13 -5.78
N LEU A 31 4.39 -3.02 -5.13
CA LEU A 31 4.48 -2.85 -3.68
C LEU A 31 3.75 -3.94 -2.88
N PHE A 32 2.67 -4.49 -3.45
CA PHE A 32 1.83 -5.50 -2.83
C PHE A 32 2.02 -6.91 -3.43
N ASP A 33 3.03 -7.15 -4.26
CA ASP A 33 3.27 -8.47 -4.88
C ASP A 33 3.51 -9.55 -3.82
N ALA A 34 4.22 -9.22 -2.74
CA ALA A 34 4.45 -10.12 -1.62
C ALA A 34 3.13 -10.64 -0.99
N TYR A 35 2.06 -9.85 -1.01
CA TYR A 35 0.74 -10.31 -0.57
C TYR A 35 0.09 -11.23 -1.61
N GLN A 36 0.18 -10.88 -2.90
CA GLN A 36 -0.39 -11.69 -3.99
C GLN A 36 0.22 -13.09 -4.05
N GLU A 37 1.53 -13.20 -3.80
CA GLU A 37 2.25 -14.47 -3.76
C GLU A 37 1.80 -15.43 -2.64
N LEU A 38 1.18 -14.91 -1.57
CA LEU A 38 0.66 -15.76 -0.50
C LEU A 38 -0.56 -16.58 -0.94
N ASP A 39 -1.29 -16.12 -1.96
CA ASP A 39 -2.55 -16.72 -2.40
C ASP A 39 -3.53 -16.96 -1.22
N VAL A 40 -3.71 -15.92 -0.38
CA VAL A 40 -4.64 -15.92 0.75
C VAL A 40 -5.55 -14.72 0.62
N ARG A 41 -6.83 -14.95 0.34
CA ARG A 41 -7.86 -13.89 0.23
C ARG A 41 -8.76 -13.86 1.47
N PRO A 42 -9.42 -12.72 1.77
CA PRO A 42 -10.39 -12.65 2.86
C PRO A 42 -11.53 -13.68 2.74
N SER A 43 -11.94 -13.99 1.51
CA SER A 43 -12.96 -15.00 1.21
C SER A 43 -12.57 -16.44 1.54
N ASP A 44 -11.28 -16.71 1.76
CA ASP A 44 -10.78 -18.06 2.02
C ASP A 44 -11.00 -18.47 3.49
N VAL A 45 -12.25 -18.40 3.95
CA VAL A 45 -12.67 -18.60 5.35
C VAL A 45 -12.29 -19.97 5.93
N HIS A 46 -11.90 -20.93 5.09
CA HIS A 46 -11.41 -22.24 5.49
C HIS A 46 -9.92 -22.26 5.85
N LYS A 47 -9.12 -21.28 5.38
CA LYS A 47 -7.70 -21.16 5.73
C LYS A 47 -7.51 -20.89 7.22
N SER A 48 -6.31 -21.18 7.71
CA SER A 48 -5.97 -21.09 9.12
C SER A 48 -5.88 -19.64 9.60
N LYS A 49 -6.03 -19.44 10.91
CA LYS A 49 -5.78 -18.12 11.53
C LYS A 49 -4.35 -17.64 11.29
N SER A 50 -3.37 -18.54 11.22
CA SER A 50 -1.98 -18.18 10.94
C SER A 50 -1.80 -17.63 9.54
N GLU A 51 -2.46 -18.22 8.53
CA GLU A 51 -2.40 -17.73 7.15
C GLU A 51 -2.99 -16.32 7.03
N HIS A 52 -4.19 -16.09 7.59
CA HIS A 52 -4.78 -14.75 7.56
C HIS A 52 -3.98 -13.72 8.37
N LYS A 53 -3.37 -14.11 9.50
CA LYS A 53 -2.46 -13.22 10.23
C LYS A 53 -1.23 -12.86 9.41
N HIS A 54 -0.67 -13.83 8.67
CA HIS A 54 0.49 -13.59 7.83
C HIS A 54 0.13 -12.64 6.67
N ALA A 55 -1.01 -12.85 6.03
CA ALA A 55 -1.55 -11.94 5.02
C ALA A 55 -1.69 -10.50 5.54
N VAL A 56 -2.36 -10.31 6.68
CA VAL A 56 -2.50 -8.99 7.33
C VAL A 56 -1.15 -8.36 7.65
N PHE A 57 -0.19 -9.17 8.13
CA PHE A 57 1.15 -8.69 8.45
C PHE A 57 1.90 -8.19 7.20
N VAL A 58 1.85 -8.96 6.10
CA VAL A 58 2.49 -8.57 4.83
C VAL A 58 1.84 -7.32 4.24
N LEU A 59 0.50 -7.25 4.23
CA LEU A 59 -0.23 -6.05 3.82
C LEU A 59 0.15 -4.82 4.64
N GLY A 60 0.23 -4.97 5.97
CA GLY A 60 0.62 -3.88 6.86
C GLY A 60 2.04 -3.38 6.61
N ASN A 61 2.97 -4.27 6.27
CA ASN A 61 4.35 -3.90 5.95
C ASN A 61 4.42 -3.12 4.62
N SER A 62 3.78 -3.63 3.56
CA SER A 62 3.70 -2.92 2.27
C SER A 62 3.04 -1.55 2.42
N LEU A 63 1.97 -1.45 3.19
CA LEU A 63 1.29 -0.18 3.47
C LEU A 63 2.20 0.81 4.20
N ALA A 64 2.96 0.35 5.19
CA ALA A 64 3.91 1.19 5.91
C ALA A 64 5.01 1.72 4.97
N THR A 65 5.49 0.89 4.03
CA THR A 65 6.42 1.32 2.99
C THR A 65 5.81 2.40 2.10
N ALA A 66 4.60 2.19 1.58
CA ALA A 66 3.86 3.18 0.81
C ALA A 66 3.82 4.53 1.54
N MET A 67 3.41 4.53 2.81
CA MET A 67 3.31 5.77 3.61
C MET A 67 4.66 6.43 3.92
N SER A 68 5.76 5.68 3.91
CA SER A 68 7.10 6.20 4.19
C SER A 68 7.80 6.77 2.94
N GLU A 69 7.50 6.20 1.78
CA GLU A 69 8.06 6.61 0.48
C GLU A 69 7.20 7.66 -0.21
N ASP A 70 5.92 7.80 0.18
CA ASP A 70 5.02 8.76 -0.42
C ASP A 70 5.44 10.21 -0.17
N GLU A 71 5.03 11.03 -1.13
CA GLU A 71 5.23 12.45 -1.36
C GLU A 71 4.98 13.39 -0.15
N PHE A 72 4.56 12.85 1.01
CA PHE A 72 4.31 13.57 2.26
C PHE A 72 5.49 13.60 3.24
N SER A 73 6.61 12.92 2.96
CA SER A 73 7.84 13.21 3.72
C SER A 73 8.24 14.68 3.47
N ASP A 74 8.69 15.39 4.52
CA ASP A 74 9.10 16.80 4.38
C ASP A 74 10.14 16.98 3.24
N ALA A 75 10.99 15.98 3.02
CA ALA A 75 11.96 15.94 1.93
C ALA A 75 11.33 15.66 0.55
N GLY A 76 10.33 14.78 0.47
CA GLY A 76 9.59 14.47 -0.76
C GLY A 76 8.84 15.70 -1.30
N ARG A 77 8.17 16.44 -0.42
CA ARG A 77 7.46 17.68 -0.77
C ARG A 77 8.40 18.76 -1.30
N VAL A 78 9.60 18.88 -0.73
CA VAL A 78 10.63 19.82 -1.21
C VAL A 78 11.15 19.40 -2.59
N SER A 79 11.40 18.11 -2.80
CA SER A 79 11.90 17.58 -4.07
C SER A 79 10.90 17.79 -5.20
N LYS A 80 9.61 17.52 -4.97
CA LYS A 80 8.55 17.78 -5.96
C LYS A 80 8.45 19.25 -6.33
N ARG A 81 8.47 20.15 -5.34
CA ARG A 81 8.46 21.60 -5.61
C ARG A 81 9.69 22.08 -6.39
N MET A 82 10.86 21.50 -6.14
CA MET A 82 12.07 21.83 -6.90
C MET A 82 11.96 21.36 -8.35
N GLN A 83 11.38 20.18 -8.58
CA GLN A 83 11.12 19.67 -9.93
C GLN A 83 10.10 20.56 -10.67
N GLU A 84 8.97 20.88 -10.05
CA GLU A 84 7.97 21.80 -10.61
C GLU A 84 8.58 23.17 -10.97
N LEU A 85 9.46 23.70 -10.11
CA LEU A 85 10.14 24.98 -10.35
C LEU A 85 11.09 24.91 -11.55
N ALA A 86 11.80 23.79 -11.72
CA ALA A 86 12.71 23.57 -12.85
C ALA A 86 11.92 23.47 -14.16
N GLU A 87 10.84 22.71 -14.19
CA GLU A 87 9.96 22.57 -15.36
C GLU A 87 9.33 23.92 -15.75
N ASP A 88 8.91 24.72 -14.77
CA ASP A 88 8.40 26.08 -14.99
C ASP A 88 9.43 27.04 -15.59
N ALA A 89 10.70 26.89 -15.22
CA ALA A 89 11.80 27.68 -15.76
C ALA A 89 12.12 27.27 -17.20
N GLU A 90 12.11 25.96 -17.50
CA GLU A 90 12.32 25.44 -18.85
C GLU A 90 11.23 25.86 -19.83
N ARG A 91 9.95 25.91 -19.41
CA ARG A 91 8.86 26.40 -20.28
C ARG A 91 8.89 27.90 -20.57
N LYS A 92 9.67 28.68 -19.81
CA LYS A 92 9.79 30.13 -19.99
C LYS A 92 11.00 30.53 -20.84
N LEU A 93 11.82 29.57 -21.25
CA LEU A 93 12.89 29.71 -22.25
C LEU A 93 12.36 29.43 -23.66
#